data_AF-A0A961MKT2-F1
#
_entry.id   AF-A0A961MKT2-F1
#
_cell.length_a   1.000
_cell.length_b   1.000
_cell.length_c   1.000
_cell.angle_alpha   90.00
_cell.angle_beta   90.00
_cell.angle_gamma   90.00
#
_symmetry.space_group_name_H-M   'P 1'
#
loop_
_entity.id
_entity.type
_entity.pdbx_description
1 polymer ?
#
loop_
_entity_poly.entity_id
_entity_poly.type
_entity_poly.pdbx_seq_one_letter_code
_entity_poly.pdbx_strand_id
1 'polypeptide(L)'
;MDRADKLGTGISAALHLGLIAWAIVGGDLFRARPTDPVVMTEVSVMSEADFAALAAAAPRPSETPATQPVAPSVPAESTEAPEPEAVPAPAPEPQPEPLPEPEPAPEPAPDMTDLTTPPAEVTEVPPMQPMPPVEEPSQTVLMEISPRPRPRPAPRVAPTPAEAPEPDARVSDTAVAETRPDEAA
;
A
#
# COMPACT_ATOMS: atom_id res chain seq x y z
N MET A 1 -21.52 43.56 -3.35
CA MET A 1 -20.37 42.67 -3.13
C MET A 1 -19.34 43.45 -2.35
N ASP A 2 -19.29 43.16 -1.07
CA ASP A 2 -18.37 43.79 -0.14
C ASP A 2 -16.94 43.32 -0.41
N ARG A 3 -15.93 44.07 0.08
CA ARG A 3 -14.53 43.69 -0.13
C ARG A 3 -14.21 42.31 0.48
N ALA A 4 -14.89 41.98 1.58
CA ALA A 4 -14.80 40.68 2.23
C ALA A 4 -15.28 39.54 1.30
N ASP A 5 -16.40 39.73 0.60
CA ASP A 5 -16.92 38.74 -0.35
C ASP A 5 -15.94 38.50 -1.51
N LYS A 6 -15.37 39.58 -2.07
CA LYS A 6 -14.38 39.50 -3.15
C LYS A 6 -13.11 38.78 -2.72
N LEU A 7 -12.65 39.00 -1.48
CA LEU A 7 -11.51 38.29 -0.91
C LEU A 7 -11.84 36.80 -0.68
N GLY A 8 -13.01 36.51 -0.13
CA GLY A 8 -13.47 35.12 0.09
C GLY A 8 -13.58 34.34 -1.22
N THR A 9 -14.22 34.91 -2.24
CA THR A 9 -14.32 34.29 -3.58
C THR A 9 -12.95 34.19 -4.24
N GLY A 10 -12.10 35.21 -4.12
CA GLY A 10 -10.75 35.20 -4.69
C GLY A 10 -9.86 34.11 -4.09
N ILE A 11 -9.87 33.96 -2.76
CA ILE A 11 -9.12 32.90 -2.07
C ILE A 11 -9.68 31.53 -2.43
N SER A 12 -11.01 31.37 -2.43
CA SER A 12 -11.64 30.10 -2.81
C SER A 12 -11.27 29.69 -4.25
N ALA A 13 -11.36 30.62 -5.21
CA ALA A 13 -10.99 30.38 -6.59
C ALA A 13 -9.51 30.03 -6.73
N ALA A 14 -8.62 30.74 -6.02
CA ALA A 14 -7.19 30.45 -6.02
C ALA A 14 -6.88 29.06 -5.45
N LEU A 15 -7.56 28.65 -4.37
CA LEU A 15 -7.37 27.34 -3.75
C LEU A 15 -7.85 26.21 -4.67
N HIS A 16 -8.99 26.39 -5.34
CA HIS A 16 -9.49 25.44 -6.34
C HIS A 16 -8.53 25.32 -7.53
N LEU A 17 -8.09 26.46 -8.10
CA LEU A 17 -7.14 26.44 -9.20
C LEU A 17 -5.80 25.81 -8.79
N GLY A 18 -5.35 26.06 -7.56
CA GLY A 18 -4.17 25.44 -6.99
C GLY A 18 -4.30 23.91 -6.90
N LEU A 19 -5.44 23.40 -6.42
CA LEU A 19 -5.70 21.96 -6.35
C LEU A 19 -5.76 21.31 -7.74
N ILE A 20 -6.40 21.97 -8.70
CA ILE A 20 -6.48 21.47 -10.09
C ILE A 20 -5.08 21.42 -10.71
N ALA A 21 -4.29 22.49 -10.56
CA ALA A 21 -2.92 22.52 -11.05
C ALA A 21 -2.05 21.45 -10.36
N TRP A 22 -2.21 21.27 -9.05
CA TRP A 22 -1.52 20.23 -8.29
C TRP A 22 -1.90 18.82 -8.75
N ALA A 23 -3.18 18.56 -9.06
CA ALA A 23 -3.62 17.27 -9.58
C ALA A 23 -3.05 16.98 -10.97
N ILE A 24 -2.93 17.98 -11.84
CA ILE A 24 -2.33 17.82 -13.18
C ILE A 24 -0.83 17.50 -13.06
N VAL A 25 -0.09 18.26 -12.25
CA VAL A 25 1.35 18.06 -12.05
C VAL A 25 1.63 16.76 -11.29
N GLY A 26 0.86 16.49 -10.25
CA GLY A 26 0.96 15.28 -9.43
C GLY A 26 0.55 14.03 -10.20
N GLY A 27 -0.46 14.11 -11.06
CA GLY A 27 -0.93 12.98 -11.86
C GLY A 27 0.14 12.40 -12.78
N ASP A 28 1.01 13.26 -13.34
CA ASP A 28 2.15 12.82 -14.14
C ASP A 28 3.32 12.35 -13.27
N LEU A 29 3.62 13.05 -12.16
CA LEU A 29 4.71 12.71 -11.25
C LEU A 29 4.49 11.39 -10.48
N PHE A 30 3.24 11.07 -10.16
CA PHE A 30 2.83 9.84 -9.47
C PHE A 30 2.23 8.79 -10.41
N ARG A 31 2.36 8.97 -11.73
CA ARG A 31 1.85 8.01 -12.69
C ARG A 31 2.57 6.68 -12.52
N ALA A 32 1.82 5.59 -12.41
CA ALA A 32 2.40 4.26 -12.43
C ALA A 32 3.18 4.09 -13.73
N ARG A 33 4.45 3.66 -13.62
CA ARG A 33 5.24 3.30 -14.78
C ARG A 33 4.53 2.13 -15.48
N PRO A 34 4.38 2.16 -16.82
CA PRO A 34 3.88 1.00 -17.55
C PRO A 34 4.75 -0.22 -17.20
N THR A 35 4.11 -1.31 -16.80
CA THR A 35 4.82 -2.57 -16.59
C THR A 35 5.28 -3.09 -17.95
N ASP A 36 6.57 -3.40 -18.08
CA ASP A 36 7.06 -4.08 -19.28
C ASP A 36 6.34 -5.43 -19.43
N PRO A 37 5.94 -5.81 -20.66
CA PRO A 37 5.29 -7.09 -20.87
C PRO A 37 6.23 -8.21 -20.45
N VAL A 38 5.73 -9.11 -19.60
CA VAL A 38 6.51 -10.27 -19.17
C VAL A 38 6.68 -11.20 -20.36
N VAL A 39 7.91 -11.32 -20.86
CA VAL A 39 8.27 -12.27 -21.91
C VAL A 39 8.41 -13.65 -21.29
N MET A 40 7.37 -14.47 -21.44
CA MET A 40 7.42 -15.87 -21.00
C MET A 40 8.19 -16.68 -22.05
N THR A 41 9.31 -17.27 -21.65
CA THR A 41 9.98 -18.29 -22.44
C THR A 41 9.31 -19.63 -22.18
N GLU A 42 8.67 -20.20 -23.19
CA GLU A 42 8.10 -21.55 -23.11
C GLU A 42 9.25 -22.57 -23.09
N VAL A 43 9.59 -23.04 -21.89
CA VAL A 43 10.53 -24.15 -21.70
C VAL A 43 9.71 -25.38 -21.31
N SER A 44 9.52 -26.28 -22.26
CA SER A 44 8.91 -27.59 -22.03
C SER A 44 9.97 -28.58 -21.54
N VAL A 45 9.74 -29.18 -20.38
CA VAL A 45 10.58 -30.27 -19.85
C VAL A 45 10.16 -31.58 -20.52
N MET A 46 11.09 -32.23 -21.22
CA MET A 46 10.87 -33.53 -21.86
C MET A 46 11.51 -34.64 -21.01
N SER A 47 10.86 -35.81 -20.97
CA SER A 47 11.44 -36.98 -20.28
C SER A 47 12.69 -37.49 -21.01
N GLU A 48 13.59 -38.15 -20.27
CA GLU A 48 14.79 -38.76 -20.87
C GLU A 48 14.44 -39.83 -21.91
N ALA A 49 13.38 -40.60 -21.66
CA ALA A 49 12.89 -41.61 -22.60
C ALA A 49 12.39 -40.98 -23.93
N ASP A 50 11.68 -39.86 -23.86
CA ASP A 50 11.23 -39.13 -25.05
C ASP A 50 12.40 -38.51 -25.81
N PHE A 51 13.41 -37.99 -25.09
CA PHE A 51 14.65 -37.51 -25.70
C PHE A 51 15.39 -38.63 -26.43
N ALA A 52 15.55 -39.80 -25.79
CA ALA A 52 16.22 -40.95 -26.36
C ALA A 52 15.47 -41.48 -27.60
N ALA A 53 14.14 -41.49 -27.58
CA ALA A 53 13.32 -41.86 -28.72
C ALA A 53 13.53 -40.92 -29.92
N LEU A 54 13.56 -39.60 -29.69
CA LEU A 54 13.84 -38.62 -30.75
C LEU A 54 15.28 -38.71 -31.26
N ALA A 55 16.25 -38.91 -30.37
CA ALA A 55 17.66 -39.09 -30.75
C ALA A 55 17.88 -40.38 -31.56
N ALA A 56 17.22 -41.47 -31.20
CA ALA A 56 17.27 -42.72 -31.94
C ALA A 56 16.58 -42.62 -33.31
N ALA A 57 15.55 -41.78 -33.42
CA ALA A 57 14.87 -41.48 -34.68
C ALA A 57 15.63 -40.47 -35.56
N ALA A 58 16.71 -39.86 -35.06
CA ALA A 58 17.50 -38.91 -35.82
C ALA A 58 18.15 -39.60 -37.05
N PRO A 59 18.13 -38.97 -38.24
CA PRO A 59 18.83 -39.48 -39.40
C PRO A 59 20.31 -39.66 -39.08
N ARG A 60 20.84 -40.87 -39.30
CA ARG A 60 22.28 -41.11 -39.17
C ARG A 60 23.03 -40.20 -40.15
N PRO A 61 24.14 -39.56 -39.72
CA PRO A 61 24.96 -38.77 -40.62
C PRO A 61 25.33 -39.61 -41.85
N SER A 62 25.01 -39.10 -43.03
CA SER A 62 25.49 -39.69 -44.27
C SER A 62 27.01 -39.52 -44.30
N GLU A 63 27.77 -40.58 -44.61
CA GLU A 63 29.24 -40.50 -44.79
C GLU A 63 29.67 -39.65 -45.99
N THR A 64 28.72 -38.99 -46.66
CA THR A 64 29.00 -37.99 -47.69
C THR A 64 29.62 -36.77 -47.01
N PRO A 65 30.80 -36.28 -47.44
CA PRO A 65 31.40 -35.07 -46.90
C PRO A 65 30.41 -33.91 -46.98
N ALA A 66 29.84 -33.53 -45.83
CA ALA A 66 29.04 -32.33 -45.74
C ALA A 66 29.98 -31.15 -45.95
N THR A 67 29.69 -30.32 -46.95
CA THR A 67 30.32 -29.01 -47.11
C THR A 67 30.11 -28.25 -45.79
N GLN A 68 31.17 -28.09 -45.01
CA GLN A 68 31.09 -27.37 -43.73
C GLN A 68 30.55 -25.95 -44.02
N PRO A 69 29.51 -25.49 -43.31
CA PRO A 69 29.10 -24.10 -43.38
C PRO A 69 30.30 -23.23 -43.01
N VAL A 70 30.67 -22.30 -43.89
CA VAL A 70 31.68 -21.28 -43.58
C VAL A 70 31.13 -20.41 -42.46
N ALA A 71 31.78 -20.46 -41.29
CA ALA A 71 31.47 -19.58 -40.18
C ALA A 71 31.72 -18.11 -40.59
N PRO A 72 30.87 -17.15 -40.16
CA PRO A 72 31.12 -15.74 -40.39
C PRO A 72 32.48 -15.32 -39.83
N SER A 73 33.29 -14.65 -40.64
CA SER A 73 34.58 -14.12 -40.20
C SER A 73 34.34 -12.91 -39.29
N VAL A 74 34.60 -13.06 -37.99
CA VAL A 74 34.64 -11.94 -37.07
C VAL A 74 35.92 -11.14 -37.37
N PRO A 75 35.88 -9.80 -37.47
CA PRO A 75 37.10 -9.00 -37.60
C PRO A 75 38.06 -9.31 -36.45
N ALA A 76 39.32 -9.61 -36.77
CA ALA A 76 40.35 -9.80 -35.77
C ALA A 76 40.71 -8.44 -35.16
N GLU A 77 40.14 -8.12 -34.00
CA GLU A 77 40.72 -7.08 -33.16
C GLU A 77 42.11 -7.55 -32.72
N SER A 78 43.14 -6.80 -33.14
CA SER A 78 44.48 -6.92 -32.55
C SER A 78 44.43 -6.32 -31.16
N THR A 79 43.97 -7.11 -30.20
CA THR A 79 44.20 -6.81 -28.79
C THR A 79 45.63 -7.24 -28.49
N GLU A 80 46.52 -6.27 -28.33
CA GLU A 80 47.82 -6.51 -27.70
C GLU A 80 47.53 -7.07 -26.31
N ALA A 81 47.77 -8.37 -26.14
CA ALA A 81 47.53 -9.05 -24.88
C ALA A 81 48.51 -8.49 -23.84
N PRO A 82 48.03 -7.96 -22.70
CA PRO A 82 48.92 -7.51 -21.65
C PRO A 82 49.79 -8.68 -21.17
N GLU A 83 51.08 -8.40 -20.95
CA GLU A 83 52.02 -9.36 -20.37
C GLU A 83 51.47 -9.85 -19.01
N PRO A 84 51.42 -11.17 -18.75
CA PRO A 84 50.79 -11.68 -17.54
C PRO A 84 51.58 -11.24 -16.31
N GLU A 85 50.94 -10.44 -15.45
CA GLU A 85 51.47 -10.13 -14.12
C GLU A 85 51.67 -11.43 -13.32
N ALA A 86 52.79 -11.50 -12.58
CA ALA A 86 53.11 -12.64 -11.75
C ALA A 86 51.99 -12.87 -10.71
N VAL A 87 51.29 -13.99 -10.84
CA VAL A 87 50.22 -14.39 -9.92
C VAL A 87 50.84 -14.63 -8.54
N PRO A 88 50.34 -13.98 -7.47
CA PRO A 88 50.80 -14.26 -6.12
C PRO A 88 50.57 -15.73 -5.77
N ALA A 89 51.46 -16.30 -4.95
CA ALA A 89 51.33 -17.68 -4.48
C ALA A 89 49.96 -17.90 -3.81
N PRO A 90 49.34 -19.08 -4.00
CA PRO A 90 48.01 -19.35 -3.46
C PRO A 90 48.02 -19.20 -1.94
N ALA A 91 47.03 -18.47 -1.43
CA ALA A 91 46.78 -18.38 0.00
C ALA A 91 46.48 -19.79 0.56
N PRO A 92 46.86 -20.09 1.82
CA PRO A 92 46.55 -21.36 2.43
C PRO A 92 45.04 -21.62 2.42
N GLU A 93 44.65 -22.86 2.10
CA GLU A 93 43.24 -23.23 2.02
C GLU A 93 42.55 -23.04 3.39
N PRO A 94 41.34 -22.47 3.42
CA PRO A 94 40.58 -22.34 4.64
C PRO A 94 40.27 -23.72 5.21
N GLN A 95 40.41 -23.87 6.54
CA GLN A 95 40.00 -25.09 7.23
C GLN A 95 38.50 -25.31 7.01
N PRO A 96 38.07 -26.57 6.80
CA PRO A 96 36.67 -26.87 6.54
C PRO A 96 35.80 -26.40 7.71
N GLU A 97 34.74 -25.67 7.39
CA GLU A 97 33.75 -25.23 8.36
C GLU A 97 33.04 -26.46 8.97
N PRO A 98 32.66 -26.40 10.26
CA PRO A 98 31.92 -27.46 10.90
C PRO A 98 30.60 -27.71 10.15
N LEU A 99 30.26 -28.99 9.97
CA LEU A 99 29.01 -29.40 9.35
C LEU A 99 27.82 -28.77 10.10
N PRO A 100 26.82 -28.22 9.38
CA PRO A 100 25.62 -27.70 10.01
C PRO A 100 24.90 -28.81 10.78
N GLU A 101 24.32 -28.44 11.93
CA GLU A 101 23.47 -29.35 12.69
C GLU A 101 22.27 -29.79 11.84
N PRO A 102 21.80 -31.04 12.01
CA PRO A 102 20.67 -31.56 11.24
C PRO A 102 19.43 -30.69 11.48
N GLU A 103 18.75 -30.33 10.39
CA GLU A 103 17.52 -29.56 10.45
C GLU A 103 16.44 -30.30 11.25
N PRO A 104 15.60 -29.57 12.00
CA PRO A 104 14.50 -30.18 12.73
C PRO A 104 13.55 -30.91 11.78
N ALA A 105 13.04 -32.06 12.21
CA ALA A 105 12.08 -32.84 11.44
C ALA A 105 10.82 -32.00 11.14
N PRO A 106 10.23 -32.14 9.94
CA PRO A 106 9.04 -31.41 9.56
C PRO A 106 7.87 -31.74 10.49
N GLU A 107 7.11 -30.70 10.85
CA GLU A 107 5.88 -30.85 11.63
C GLU A 107 4.84 -31.69 10.87
N PRO A 108 3.99 -32.46 11.59
CA PRO A 108 2.93 -33.22 10.96
C PRO A 108 1.96 -32.30 10.21
N ALA A 109 1.53 -32.72 9.02
CA ALA A 109 0.53 -32.01 8.24
C ALA A 109 -0.79 -31.88 9.03
N PRO A 110 -1.53 -30.77 8.88
CA PRO A 110 -2.81 -30.58 9.54
C PRO A 110 -3.82 -31.67 9.16
N ASP A 111 -4.56 -32.16 10.15
CA ASP A 111 -5.61 -33.16 9.96
C ASP A 111 -6.82 -32.51 9.25
N MET A 112 -7.06 -32.93 8.01
CA MET A 112 -8.15 -32.43 7.15
C MET A 112 -9.38 -33.34 7.19
N THR A 113 -9.42 -34.34 8.08
CA THR A 113 -10.50 -35.34 8.16
C THR A 113 -11.86 -34.72 8.52
N ASP A 114 -11.86 -33.54 9.15
CA ASP A 114 -13.07 -32.79 9.51
C ASP A 114 -13.67 -31.95 8.36
N LEU A 115 -13.01 -31.86 7.19
CA LEU A 115 -13.59 -31.18 6.03
C LEU A 115 -14.64 -32.06 5.36
N THR A 116 -15.90 -31.85 5.72
CA THR A 116 -17.03 -32.34 4.93
C THR A 116 -17.04 -31.61 3.57
N THR A 117 -17.07 -32.36 2.47
CA THR A 117 -17.23 -31.79 1.13
C THR A 117 -18.65 -31.26 1.02
N PRO A 118 -18.88 -29.95 0.77
CA PRO A 118 -20.23 -29.44 0.61
C PRO A 118 -20.90 -30.13 -0.60
N PRO A 119 -22.23 -30.38 -0.54
CA PRO A 119 -22.94 -30.96 -1.67
C PRO A 119 -22.79 -30.06 -2.90
N ALA A 120 -22.33 -30.63 -4.00
CA ALA A 120 -22.22 -29.95 -5.29
C ALA A 120 -23.61 -29.82 -5.93
N GLU A 121 -24.46 -28.94 -5.41
CA GLU A 121 -25.69 -28.53 -6.09
C GLU A 121 -25.43 -27.18 -6.78
N VAL A 122 -24.74 -27.25 -7.92
CA VAL A 122 -24.53 -26.07 -8.78
C VAL A 122 -25.77 -25.90 -9.63
N THR A 123 -26.72 -25.09 -9.16
CA THR A 123 -27.77 -24.56 -10.03
C THR A 123 -27.12 -23.54 -10.97
N GLU A 124 -27.19 -23.78 -12.27
CA GLU A 124 -26.73 -22.82 -13.28
C GLU A 124 -27.72 -21.64 -13.32
N VAL A 125 -27.47 -20.66 -12.47
CA VAL A 125 -28.14 -19.36 -12.51
C VAL A 125 -27.42 -18.53 -13.57
N PRO A 126 -28.11 -18.02 -14.62
CA PRO A 126 -27.48 -17.13 -15.59
C PRO A 126 -26.84 -15.94 -14.86
N PRO A 127 -25.69 -15.43 -15.33
CA PRO A 127 -25.03 -14.31 -14.68
C PRO A 127 -25.99 -13.13 -14.65
N MET A 128 -26.48 -12.78 -13.46
CA MET A 128 -27.21 -11.54 -13.27
C MET A 128 -26.26 -10.40 -13.58
N GLN A 129 -26.64 -9.56 -14.53
CA GLN A 129 -25.94 -8.28 -14.75
C GLN A 129 -25.83 -7.60 -13.38
N PRO A 130 -24.65 -7.12 -12.97
CA PRO A 130 -24.56 -6.36 -11.73
C PRO A 130 -25.50 -5.17 -11.89
N MET A 131 -26.58 -5.19 -11.09
CA MET A 131 -27.42 -4.02 -10.96
C MET A 131 -26.49 -2.91 -10.48
N PRO A 132 -26.53 -1.70 -11.06
CA PRO A 132 -25.82 -0.58 -10.45
C PRO A 132 -26.23 -0.54 -8.98
N PRO A 133 -25.30 -0.29 -8.05
CA PRO A 133 -25.66 -0.14 -6.65
C PRO A 133 -26.80 0.87 -6.61
N VAL A 134 -27.94 0.47 -6.04
CA VAL A 134 -28.96 1.43 -5.67
C VAL A 134 -28.23 2.43 -4.79
N GLU A 135 -28.16 3.69 -5.23
CA GLU A 135 -27.73 4.78 -4.37
C GLU A 135 -28.74 4.82 -3.23
N GLU A 136 -28.49 4.04 -2.17
CA GLU A 136 -29.05 4.37 -0.88
C GLU A 136 -28.55 5.80 -0.63
N PRO A 137 -29.44 6.80 -0.50
CA PRO A 137 -29.00 8.12 -0.12
C PRO A 137 -28.20 7.89 1.13
N SER A 138 -26.89 8.13 1.05
CA SER A 138 -26.01 8.00 2.20
C SER A 138 -26.76 8.76 3.27
N GLN A 139 -27.08 8.10 4.39
CA GLN A 139 -27.55 8.81 5.57
C GLN A 139 -26.34 9.64 5.97
N THR A 140 -26.19 10.77 5.29
CA THR A 140 -25.50 11.93 5.76
C THR A 140 -26.18 12.10 7.08
N VAL A 141 -25.52 11.66 8.15
CA VAL A 141 -26.01 11.83 9.50
C VAL A 141 -26.15 13.32 9.58
N LEU A 142 -27.39 13.78 9.37
CA LEU A 142 -27.72 15.18 9.42
C LEU A 142 -27.57 15.46 10.89
N MET A 143 -26.36 15.89 11.27
CA MET A 143 -26.12 16.30 12.63
C MET A 143 -27.19 17.34 12.89
N GLU A 144 -28.11 17.03 13.80
CA GLU A 144 -29.26 17.88 14.06
C GLU A 144 -28.74 19.07 14.85
N ILE A 145 -28.16 20.03 14.11
CA ILE A 145 -27.63 21.26 14.64
C ILE A 145 -28.83 22.07 15.07
N SER A 146 -29.18 21.95 16.35
CA SER A 146 -30.19 22.81 16.96
C SER A 146 -29.82 24.27 16.64
N PRO A 147 -30.75 25.07 16.09
CA PRO A 147 -30.48 26.46 15.70
C PRO A 147 -30.12 27.35 16.90
N ARG A 148 -30.30 26.85 18.13
CA ARG A 148 -29.89 27.52 19.36
C ARG A 148 -29.14 26.54 20.26
N PRO A 149 -27.81 26.70 20.44
CA PRO A 149 -27.05 25.92 21.41
C PRO A 149 -27.61 26.17 22.81
N ARG A 150 -28.08 25.13 23.51
CA ARG A 150 -28.40 25.23 24.93
C ARG A 150 -27.11 25.06 25.73
N PRO A 151 -26.70 26.05 26.55
CA PRO A 151 -25.55 25.88 27.44
C PRO A 151 -25.77 24.68 28.36
N ARG A 152 -24.70 23.91 28.63
CA ARG A 152 -24.74 22.87 29.67
C ARG A 152 -25.05 23.51 31.02
N PRO A 153 -25.88 22.87 31.88
CA PRO A 153 -26.11 23.37 33.23
C PRO A 153 -24.77 23.50 33.98
N ALA A 154 -24.47 24.72 34.44
CA ALA A 154 -23.33 24.94 35.30
C ALA A 154 -23.62 24.36 36.70
N PRO A 155 -22.62 23.79 37.40
CA PRO A 155 -22.79 23.40 38.79
C PRO A 155 -23.15 24.63 39.62
N ARG A 156 -24.33 24.61 40.26
CA ARG A 156 -24.78 25.70 41.13
C ARG A 156 -24.19 25.48 42.52
N VAL A 157 -23.53 26.50 43.05
CA VAL A 157 -22.99 26.49 44.42
C VAL A 157 -24.14 26.52 45.46
N ALA A 158 -25.31 27.04 45.08
CA ALA A 158 -26.53 27.01 45.89
C ALA A 158 -27.76 26.62 45.03
N PRO A 159 -28.63 25.71 45.51
CA PRO A 159 -29.86 25.33 44.80
C PRO A 159 -30.86 26.49 44.70
N THR A 160 -30.86 27.38 45.70
CA THR A 160 -31.72 28.57 45.74
C THR A 160 -30.93 29.80 45.30
N PRO A 161 -31.45 30.59 44.33
CA PRO A 161 -30.86 31.88 43.97
C PRO A 161 -30.80 32.83 45.18
N ALA A 162 -29.75 33.63 45.29
CA ALA A 162 -29.72 34.72 46.25
C ALA A 162 -30.85 35.72 45.93
N GLU A 163 -31.43 36.31 46.97
CA GLU A 163 -32.46 37.35 46.80
C GLU A 163 -31.88 38.56 46.04
N ALA A 164 -32.72 39.16 45.19
CA ALA A 164 -32.35 40.37 44.50
C ALA A 164 -32.22 41.53 45.52
N PRO A 165 -31.28 42.46 45.33
CA PRO A 165 -31.19 43.65 46.16
C PRO A 165 -32.47 44.48 46.11
N GLU A 166 -32.80 45.18 47.20
CA GLU A 166 -33.89 46.16 47.25
C GLU A 166 -33.71 47.24 46.15
N PRO A 167 -34.81 47.75 45.57
CA PRO A 167 -34.75 48.68 44.43
C PRO A 167 -34.08 50.01 44.74
N ASP A 168 -33.99 50.41 46.00
CA ASP A 168 -33.31 51.61 46.49
C ASP A 168 -31.93 51.33 47.12
N ALA A 169 -31.40 50.11 46.95
CA ALA A 169 -30.05 49.75 47.39
C ALA A 169 -29.00 50.67 46.74
N ARG A 170 -28.27 51.40 47.58
CA ARG A 170 -27.18 52.29 47.14
C ARG A 170 -25.87 51.53 47.06
N VAL A 171 -25.16 51.67 45.94
CA VAL A 171 -23.79 51.18 45.80
C VAL A 171 -22.84 52.13 46.53
N SER A 172 -21.91 51.58 47.31
CA SER A 172 -20.88 52.35 48.01
C SER A 172 -19.76 52.78 47.06
N ASP A 173 -19.25 54.01 47.20
CA ASP A 173 -18.08 54.51 46.46
C ASP A 173 -16.74 53.97 47.00
N THR A 174 -16.76 53.36 48.19
CA THR A 174 -15.59 52.74 48.80
C THR A 174 -15.60 51.23 48.54
N ALA A 175 -14.50 50.71 47.99
CA ALA A 175 -14.33 49.28 47.76
C ALA A 175 -14.13 48.52 49.08
N VAL A 176 -14.81 47.38 49.21
CA VAL A 176 -14.64 46.42 50.32
C VAL A 176 -13.73 45.30 49.85
N ALA A 177 -12.75 44.92 50.67
CA ALA A 177 -11.85 43.80 50.36
C ALA A 177 -12.61 42.47 50.32
N GLU A 178 -12.28 41.60 49.37
CA GLU A 178 -12.90 40.28 49.21
C GLU A 178 -12.61 39.39 50.43
N THR A 179 -13.65 38.75 50.98
CA THR A 179 -13.53 37.76 52.05
C THR A 179 -13.53 36.36 51.44
N ARG A 180 -12.39 35.65 51.55
CA ARG A 180 -12.30 34.24 51.19
C ARG A 180 -12.82 33.36 52.34
N PRO A 181 -13.46 32.20 52.07
CA PRO A 181 -13.81 31.24 53.11
C PRO A 181 -12.56 30.79 53.88
N ASP A 182 -12.70 30.62 55.19
CA ASP A 182 -11.62 30.09 56.04
C ASP A 182 -11.34 28.63 55.66
N GLU A 183 -10.06 28.27 55.52
CA GLU A 183 -9.62 26.99 54.94
C GLU A 183 -9.75 25.80 55.92
N ALA A 184 -10.39 26.02 57.08
CA ALA A 184 -10.45 25.09 58.21
C ALA A 184 -11.82 24.38 58.39
N ALA A 185 -12.56 24.12 57.32
CA ALA A 185 -13.80 23.33 57.34
C ALA A 185 -13.70 22.05 56.51
#